data_AF-A0A3C1ABN6-F1
#
_entry.id   AF-A0A3C1ABN6-F1
#
_cell.length_a   1.000
_cell.length_b   1.000
_cell.length_c   1.000
_cell.angle_alpha   90.00
_cell.angle_beta   90.00
_cell.angle_gamma   90.00
#
_symmetry.space_group_name_H-M   'P 1'
#
loop_
_entity.id
_entity.type
_entity.pdbx_description
1 polymer ?
#
loop_
_entity_poly.entity_id
_entity_poly.type
_entity_poly.pdbx_seq_one_letter_code
_entity_poly.pdbx_strand_id
1 'polypeptide(L)'
;KAMMNGRVLYRDIFDQRGPLLYFLYGLAYLISNTSFIGVYIFEVIFFSIFLYYSFKILSLYLDKDYALIAIPLLAAAVLNLKSFSHGGSPEEFCLPMVAMSLFTLLNYFKNEYPDPISTRQLLLNGFIAGCVLWIKFSFLGFWFGWMVSILIGILINKQVNKAIKVSQLFILGMIAATLPWLIYFWLNHSIGEWINSYFVVNLTRYSQTNSLLSVLQSTVLGLLRHLAQDPIIIGFLFFGIIVFVSFKRFFETGLSRFGILSCFSFLSLSVFGGGRNFVYYLMIFSPFLVFLFTVLFTHIYEKFGLINNRKSFLIIIFISFITSILYLVQFNHNTYMLGINKDELVQYKFASIINQKEDSSLLNYGTLDLGFYTTTGVIPRTRFFQNQNINYAEFPLVLDEQNRYIKEGLIDYVIIALPVENCDEELDIPHLYENYRLIESAIQKYEGVDACYLLFERNISR
;
A
#
# COMPACT_ATOMS: atom_id res chain seq x y z
N LYS A 1 -15.68 -1.37 7.07
CA LYS A 1 -16.85 -1.33 8.00
C LYS A 1 -18.16 -1.08 7.27
N ALA A 2 -18.34 0.06 6.61
CA ALA A 2 -19.59 0.42 5.94
C ALA A 2 -20.08 -0.63 4.91
N MET A 3 -19.17 -1.13 4.07
CA MET A 3 -19.45 -2.24 3.12
C MET A 3 -20.00 -3.50 3.81
N MET A 4 -19.54 -3.81 5.03
CA MET A 4 -20.00 -4.98 5.79
C MET A 4 -21.31 -4.73 6.54
N ASN A 5 -21.80 -3.48 6.54
CA ASN A 5 -23.03 -3.06 7.20
C ASN A 5 -24.04 -2.47 6.19
N GLY A 6 -24.05 -3.02 4.97
CA GLY A 6 -25.06 -2.72 3.95
C GLY A 6 -24.89 -1.39 3.21
N ARG A 7 -23.82 -0.63 3.45
CA ARG A 7 -23.53 0.59 2.68
C ARG A 7 -22.75 0.26 1.41
N VAL A 8 -23.12 0.88 0.31
CA VAL A 8 -22.47 0.70 -0.98
C VAL A 8 -21.32 1.68 -1.14
N LEU A 9 -20.11 1.16 -1.31
CA LEU A 9 -18.89 1.95 -1.55
C LEU A 9 -19.05 2.88 -2.78
N TYR A 10 -18.45 4.05 -2.74
CA TYR A 10 -18.49 5.15 -3.72
C TYR A 10 -19.84 5.87 -3.86
N ARG A 11 -20.96 5.16 -3.71
CA ARG A 11 -22.32 5.71 -3.71
C ARG A 11 -22.67 6.29 -2.35
N ASP A 12 -22.64 5.46 -1.32
CA ASP A 12 -23.04 5.82 0.05
C ASP A 12 -21.85 6.32 0.88
N ILE A 13 -20.63 5.94 0.48
CA ILE A 13 -19.36 6.26 1.17
C ILE A 13 -18.31 6.59 0.12
N PHE A 14 -17.87 7.84 0.07
CA PHE A 14 -16.89 8.29 -0.92
C PHE A 14 -15.45 7.94 -0.50
N ASP A 15 -14.68 7.41 -1.45
CA ASP A 15 -13.24 7.22 -1.35
C ASP A 15 -12.65 7.02 -2.77
N GLN A 16 -11.33 7.01 -2.87
CA GLN A 16 -10.55 6.97 -4.10
C GLN A 16 -9.66 5.73 -4.23
N ARG A 17 -9.61 4.82 -3.25
CA ARG A 17 -8.87 3.54 -3.38
C ARG A 17 -9.75 2.47 -4.00
N GLY A 18 -9.16 1.35 -4.41
CA GLY A 18 -9.88 0.30 -5.12
C GLY A 18 -10.74 -0.58 -4.19
N PRO A 19 -11.79 -1.22 -4.73
CA PRO A 19 -12.78 -1.93 -3.92
C PRO A 19 -12.22 -3.21 -3.27
N LEU A 20 -11.20 -3.85 -3.86
CA LEU A 20 -10.57 -5.03 -3.26
C LEU A 20 -9.88 -4.69 -1.95
N LEU A 21 -9.27 -3.50 -1.85
CA LEU A 21 -8.67 -3.05 -0.60
C LEU A 21 -9.72 -2.95 0.51
N TYR A 22 -10.88 -2.33 0.23
CA TYR A 22 -11.95 -2.22 1.22
C TYR A 22 -12.58 -3.56 1.58
N PHE A 23 -12.62 -4.50 0.64
CA PHE A 23 -13.05 -5.86 0.91
C PHE A 23 -12.09 -6.57 1.87
N LEU A 24 -10.76 -6.46 1.66
CA LEU A 24 -9.76 -6.99 2.60
C LEU A 24 -9.93 -6.37 4.00
N TYR A 25 -10.09 -5.05 4.07
CA TYR A 25 -10.40 -4.36 5.33
C TYR A 25 -11.75 -4.75 5.93
N GLY A 26 -12.73 -5.11 5.10
CA GLY A 26 -14.02 -5.62 5.52
C GLY A 26 -13.90 -7.01 6.13
N LEU A 27 -13.09 -7.90 5.57
CA LEU A 27 -12.78 -9.20 6.16
C LEU A 27 -12.01 -9.04 7.48
N ALA A 28 -11.04 -8.14 7.53
CA ALA A 28 -10.33 -7.80 8.76
C ALA A 28 -11.28 -7.27 9.84
N TYR A 29 -12.25 -6.42 9.45
CA TYR A 29 -13.28 -5.93 10.36
C TYR A 29 -14.09 -7.07 10.99
N LEU A 30 -14.48 -8.10 10.24
CA LEU A 30 -15.22 -9.25 10.78
C LEU A 30 -14.45 -10.02 11.87
N ILE A 31 -13.12 -9.91 11.92
CA ILE A 31 -12.30 -10.48 12.99
C ILE A 31 -12.29 -9.56 14.22
N SER A 32 -12.13 -8.26 14.01
CA SER A 32 -12.13 -7.28 15.10
C SER A 32 -12.76 -5.95 14.65
N ASN A 33 -13.95 -5.65 15.17
CA ASN A 33 -14.73 -4.48 14.75
C ASN A 33 -14.17 -3.14 15.25
N THR A 34 -13.59 -3.14 16.46
CA THR A 34 -13.14 -1.93 17.18
C THR A 34 -11.64 -1.87 17.45
N SER A 35 -10.86 -2.71 16.77
CA SER A 35 -9.40 -2.72 16.87
C SER A 35 -8.77 -3.06 15.52
N PHE A 36 -7.45 -2.92 15.42
CA PHE A 36 -6.69 -3.26 14.21
C PHE A 36 -6.16 -4.71 14.22
N ILE A 37 -6.56 -5.56 15.16
CA ILE A 37 -6.09 -6.96 15.24
C ILE A 37 -6.35 -7.73 13.94
N GLY A 38 -7.55 -7.58 13.37
CA GLY A 38 -7.89 -8.20 12.09
C GLY A 38 -7.00 -7.71 10.95
N VAL A 39 -6.67 -6.41 10.91
CA VAL A 39 -5.77 -5.84 9.88
C VAL A 39 -4.37 -6.42 10.06
N TYR A 40 -3.86 -6.45 11.30
CA TYR A 40 -2.57 -7.04 11.65
C TYR A 40 -2.44 -8.50 11.20
N ILE A 41 -3.47 -9.32 11.40
CA ILE A 41 -3.46 -10.72 10.93
C ILE A 41 -3.28 -10.78 9.40
N PHE A 42 -4.00 -9.93 8.66
CA PHE A 42 -3.88 -9.86 7.20
C PHE A 42 -2.49 -9.38 6.78
N GLU A 43 -1.93 -8.37 7.44
CA GLU A 43 -0.55 -7.91 7.18
C GLU A 43 0.45 -9.04 7.36
N VAL A 44 0.37 -9.80 8.46
CA VAL A 44 1.24 -10.95 8.72
C VAL A 44 1.10 -12.01 7.63
N ILE A 45 -0.12 -12.32 7.19
CA ILE A 45 -0.35 -13.29 6.10
C ILE A 45 0.29 -12.81 4.80
N PHE A 46 0.02 -11.57 4.39
CA PHE A 46 0.53 -11.01 3.14
C PHE A 46 2.05 -10.89 3.16
N PHE A 47 2.62 -10.45 4.28
CA PHE A 47 4.06 -10.35 4.47
C PHE A 47 4.73 -11.73 4.49
N SER A 48 4.08 -12.76 5.05
CA SER A 48 4.57 -14.14 5.01
C SER A 48 4.60 -14.69 3.57
N ILE A 49 3.57 -14.43 2.77
CA ILE A 49 3.54 -14.82 1.35
C ILE A 49 4.64 -14.07 0.58
N PHE A 50 4.86 -12.79 0.89
CA PHE A 50 5.96 -12.00 0.34
C PHE A 50 7.31 -12.66 0.64
N LEU A 51 7.62 -12.96 1.91
CA LEU A 51 8.87 -13.62 2.30
C LEU A 51 9.03 -15.00 1.66
N TYR A 52 7.94 -15.77 1.52
CA TYR A 52 7.98 -17.06 0.82
C TYR A 52 8.41 -16.90 -0.64
N TYR A 53 7.88 -15.94 -1.38
CA TYR A 53 8.30 -15.70 -2.76
C TYR A 53 9.69 -15.05 -2.85
N SER A 54 10.08 -14.19 -1.90
CA SER A 54 11.46 -13.73 -1.78
C SER A 54 12.44 -14.89 -1.59
N PHE A 55 12.08 -15.87 -0.76
CA PHE A 55 12.89 -17.09 -0.57
C PHE A 55 13.01 -17.89 -1.86
N LYS A 56 11.93 -18.01 -2.62
CA LYS A 56 11.94 -18.66 -3.94
C LYS A 56 12.86 -17.93 -4.92
N ILE A 57 12.83 -16.59 -4.95
CA ILE A 57 13.74 -15.79 -5.80
C ILE A 57 15.19 -15.99 -5.35
N LEU A 58 15.49 -15.88 -4.06
CA LEU A 58 16.85 -16.10 -3.54
C LEU A 58 17.36 -17.50 -3.90
N SER A 59 16.51 -18.52 -3.77
CA SER A 59 16.83 -19.91 -4.11
C SER A 59 17.04 -20.17 -5.61
N LEU A 60 16.69 -19.22 -6.49
CA LEU A 60 17.08 -19.31 -7.91
C LEU A 60 18.58 -19.08 -8.06
N TYR A 61 19.22 -18.32 -7.19
CA TYR A 61 20.60 -17.84 -7.36
C TYR A 61 21.55 -18.27 -6.24
N LEU A 62 21.02 -18.70 -5.11
CA LEU A 62 21.78 -19.11 -3.93
C LEU A 62 21.46 -20.55 -3.55
N ASP A 63 22.36 -21.16 -2.78
CA ASP A 63 22.04 -22.35 -2.02
C ASP A 63 20.90 -22.09 -1.00
N LYS A 64 20.12 -23.13 -0.70
CA LYS A 64 18.92 -23.01 0.14
C LYS A 64 19.23 -22.51 1.55
N ASP A 65 20.36 -22.88 2.13
CA ASP A 65 20.72 -22.47 3.49
C ASP A 65 21.01 -20.97 3.52
N TYR A 66 21.75 -20.48 2.53
CA TYR A 66 22.01 -19.05 2.36
C TYR A 66 20.73 -18.25 2.09
N ALA A 67 19.83 -18.79 1.26
CA ALA A 67 18.53 -18.18 1.03
C ALA A 67 17.70 -18.08 2.33
N LEU A 68 17.69 -19.13 3.17
CA LEU A 68 17.00 -19.12 4.46
C LEU A 68 17.61 -18.10 5.45
N ILE A 69 18.94 -18.01 5.51
CA ILE A 69 19.65 -17.05 6.38
C ILE A 69 19.36 -15.60 5.95
N ALA A 70 19.20 -15.34 4.64
CA ALA A 70 18.94 -14.01 4.12
C ALA A 70 17.52 -13.49 4.44
N ILE A 71 16.53 -14.38 4.61
CA ILE A 71 15.12 -13.98 4.77
C ILE A 71 14.85 -13.11 5.99
N PRO A 72 15.30 -13.45 7.21
CA PRO A 72 15.13 -12.56 8.37
C PRO A 72 15.73 -11.17 8.14
N LEU A 73 16.90 -11.08 7.48
CA LEU A 73 17.56 -9.80 7.22
C LEU A 73 16.79 -8.97 6.19
N LEU A 74 16.29 -9.62 5.13
CA LEU A 74 15.40 -8.98 4.15
C LEU A 74 14.13 -8.46 4.83
N ALA A 75 13.47 -9.29 5.63
CA ALA A 75 12.28 -8.90 6.39
C ALA A 75 12.55 -7.64 7.23
N ALA A 76 13.67 -7.64 7.97
CA ALA A 76 14.05 -6.51 8.80
C ALA A 76 14.37 -5.25 8.00
N ALA A 77 15.01 -5.39 6.83
CA ALA A 77 15.29 -4.27 5.93
C ALA A 77 13.99 -3.65 5.36
N VAL A 78 13.01 -4.46 4.99
CA VAL A 78 11.71 -3.97 4.46
C VAL A 78 10.91 -3.28 5.55
N LEU A 79 10.78 -3.89 6.73
CA LEU A 79 9.98 -3.34 7.83
C LEU A 79 10.59 -2.06 8.43
N ASN A 80 11.91 -1.85 8.31
CA ASN A 80 12.57 -0.62 8.74
C ASN A 80 12.58 0.51 7.70
N LEU A 81 11.99 0.30 6.52
CA LEU A 81 11.77 1.40 5.58
C LEU A 81 10.91 2.48 6.24
N LYS A 82 11.27 3.75 6.05
CA LYS A 82 10.38 4.87 6.44
C LYS A 82 8.99 4.79 5.80
N SER A 83 8.88 4.12 4.66
CA SER A 83 7.61 3.86 3.99
C SER A 83 6.68 2.91 4.74
N PHE A 84 7.17 2.15 5.73
CA PHE A 84 6.37 1.34 6.64
C PHE A 84 5.77 2.22 7.76
N SER A 85 4.96 3.21 7.39
CA SER A 85 4.32 4.13 8.36
C SER A 85 3.03 3.52 8.87
N HIS A 86 3.01 3.03 10.11
CA HIS A 86 1.81 2.59 10.87
C HIS A 86 1.02 1.37 10.33
N GLY A 87 1.42 0.79 9.19
CA GLY A 87 0.82 -0.42 8.62
C GLY A 87 -0.48 -0.19 7.83
N GLY A 88 -0.98 -1.25 7.18
CA GLY A 88 -2.25 -1.29 6.46
C GLY A 88 -2.23 -0.59 5.10
N SER A 89 -1.05 -0.24 4.58
CA SER A 89 -0.96 0.46 3.31
C SER A 89 -1.35 -0.44 2.12
N PRO A 90 -1.92 0.13 1.05
CA PRO A 90 -2.13 -0.59 -0.21
C PRO A 90 -0.82 -1.21 -0.75
N GLU A 91 0.30 -0.56 -0.51
CA GLU A 91 1.64 -1.02 -0.89
C GLU A 91 1.98 -2.35 -0.20
N GLU A 92 1.73 -2.48 1.10
CA GLU A 92 1.96 -3.71 1.88
C GLU A 92 1.16 -4.89 1.36
N PHE A 93 -0.13 -4.69 1.08
CA PHE A 93 -0.99 -5.73 0.51
C PHE A 93 -0.58 -6.14 -0.92
N CYS A 94 0.21 -5.32 -1.62
CA CYS A 94 0.72 -5.63 -2.95
C CYS A 94 2.13 -6.24 -2.96
N LEU A 95 2.87 -6.24 -1.84
CA LEU A 95 4.20 -6.88 -1.75
C LEU A 95 4.22 -8.34 -2.21
N PRO A 96 3.34 -9.24 -1.71
CA PRO A 96 3.34 -10.63 -2.18
C PRO A 96 3.02 -10.75 -3.66
N MET A 97 2.17 -9.86 -4.19
CA MET A 97 1.77 -9.85 -5.60
C MET A 97 2.97 -9.51 -6.51
N VAL A 98 3.73 -8.47 -6.16
CA VAL A 98 4.95 -8.09 -6.88
C VAL A 98 6.01 -9.19 -6.75
N ALA A 99 6.27 -9.72 -5.54
CA ALA A 99 7.28 -10.76 -5.34
C ALA A 99 6.94 -12.06 -6.08
N MET A 100 5.66 -12.46 -6.09
CA MET A 100 5.20 -13.64 -6.82
C MET A 100 5.37 -13.46 -8.34
N SER A 101 4.94 -12.34 -8.89
CA SER A 101 5.08 -12.06 -10.32
C SER A 101 6.54 -11.91 -10.74
N LEU A 102 7.37 -11.27 -9.90
CA LEU A 102 8.82 -11.18 -10.10
C LEU A 102 9.48 -12.57 -10.09
N PHE A 103 9.12 -13.43 -9.14
CA PHE A 103 9.58 -14.82 -9.12
C PHE A 103 9.24 -15.55 -10.42
N THR A 104 7.99 -15.46 -10.89
CA THR A 104 7.60 -16.13 -12.13
C THR A 104 8.37 -15.60 -13.34
N LEU A 105 8.67 -14.30 -13.39
CA LEU A 105 9.44 -13.69 -14.47
C LEU A 105 10.88 -14.22 -14.49
N LEU A 106 11.53 -14.21 -13.32
CA LEU A 106 12.91 -14.64 -13.16
C LEU A 106 13.06 -16.13 -13.41
N ASN A 107 12.16 -16.95 -12.86
CA ASN A 107 12.14 -18.39 -13.09
C ASN A 107 11.95 -18.72 -14.57
N TYR A 108 11.02 -18.04 -15.25
CA TYR A 108 10.79 -18.23 -16.68
C TYR A 108 12.06 -17.96 -17.49
N PHE A 109 12.67 -16.77 -17.36
CA PHE A 109 13.85 -16.42 -18.14
C PHE A 109 15.11 -17.22 -17.77
N LYS A 110 15.15 -17.83 -16.58
CA LYS A 110 16.27 -18.63 -16.14
C LYS A 110 16.14 -20.10 -16.50
N ASN A 111 14.96 -20.70 -16.33
CA ASN A 111 14.79 -22.15 -16.38
C ASN A 111 13.89 -22.65 -17.51
N GLU A 112 13.05 -21.79 -18.10
CA GLU A 112 12.03 -22.20 -19.08
C GLU A 112 12.25 -21.58 -20.48
N TYR A 113 12.78 -20.35 -20.54
CA TYR A 113 13.04 -19.67 -21.81
C TYR A 113 14.06 -20.46 -22.67
N PRO A 114 13.86 -20.62 -24.00
CA PRO A 114 12.93 -19.90 -24.87
C PRO A 114 11.55 -20.56 -25.07
N ASP A 115 11.20 -21.60 -24.30
CA ASP A 115 9.90 -22.24 -24.42
C ASP A 115 8.76 -21.30 -24.02
N PRO A 116 7.52 -21.51 -24.50
CA PRO A 116 6.41 -20.66 -24.14
C PRO A 116 6.11 -20.71 -22.64
N ILE A 117 5.96 -19.54 -22.03
CA ILE A 117 5.48 -19.43 -20.64
C ILE A 117 4.15 -20.17 -20.46
N SER A 118 4.00 -20.83 -19.32
CA SER A 118 2.82 -21.61 -19.00
C SER A 118 1.54 -20.77 -19.04
N THR A 119 0.48 -21.28 -19.70
CA THR A 119 -0.87 -20.70 -19.69
C THR A 119 -1.37 -20.40 -18.28
N ARG A 120 -1.08 -21.30 -17.31
CA ARG A 120 -1.48 -21.13 -15.91
C ARG A 120 -0.78 -19.93 -15.29
N GLN A 121 0.52 -19.76 -15.53
CA GLN A 121 1.29 -18.63 -15.02
C GLN A 121 0.82 -17.30 -15.65
N LEU A 122 0.46 -17.29 -16.93
CA LEU A 122 -0.11 -16.11 -17.59
C LEU A 122 -1.46 -15.70 -17.00
N LEU A 123 -2.40 -16.64 -16.87
CA LEU A 123 -3.71 -16.38 -16.28
C LEU A 123 -3.57 -15.90 -14.82
N LEU A 124 -2.67 -16.52 -14.06
CA LEU A 124 -2.43 -16.17 -12.66
C LEU A 124 -1.81 -14.78 -12.51
N ASN A 125 -0.79 -14.44 -13.31
CA ASN A 125 -0.21 -13.09 -13.31
C ASN A 125 -1.20 -12.03 -13.80
N GLY A 126 -2.05 -12.36 -14.78
CA GLY A 126 -3.16 -11.51 -15.20
C GLY A 126 -4.17 -11.28 -14.08
N PHE A 127 -4.56 -12.34 -13.36
CA PHE A 127 -5.46 -12.24 -12.21
C PHE A 127 -4.85 -11.39 -11.09
N ILE A 128 -3.57 -11.60 -10.77
CA ILE A 128 -2.83 -10.78 -9.80
C ILE A 128 -2.81 -9.31 -10.22
N ALA A 129 -2.50 -9.02 -11.49
CA ALA A 129 -2.56 -7.65 -12.01
C ALA A 129 -3.97 -7.04 -11.88
N GLY A 130 -5.01 -7.83 -12.14
CA GLY A 130 -6.39 -7.41 -11.91
C GLY A 130 -6.72 -7.16 -10.43
N CYS A 131 -6.20 -7.97 -9.50
CA CYS A 131 -6.32 -7.68 -8.06
C CYS A 131 -5.64 -6.36 -7.71
N VAL A 132 -4.44 -6.10 -8.21
CA VAL A 132 -3.69 -4.87 -7.98
C VAL A 132 -4.43 -3.66 -8.57
N LEU A 133 -5.00 -3.81 -9.77
CA LEU A 133 -5.89 -2.80 -10.38
C LEU A 133 -7.02 -2.41 -9.42
N TRP A 134 -7.56 -3.34 -8.65
CA TRP A 134 -8.64 -3.10 -7.68
C TRP A 134 -8.17 -2.83 -6.25
N ILE A 135 -6.87 -2.77 -6.00
CA ILE A 135 -6.28 -2.19 -4.78
C ILE A 135 -5.87 -0.75 -5.04
N LYS A 136 -4.99 -0.54 -6.03
CA LYS A 136 -4.50 0.76 -6.49
C LYS A 136 -3.92 0.64 -7.90
N PHE A 137 -4.59 1.22 -8.89
CA PHE A 137 -4.22 1.09 -10.30
C PHE A 137 -2.83 1.66 -10.63
N SER A 138 -2.31 2.61 -9.84
CA SER A 138 -0.99 3.20 -10.03
C SER A 138 0.16 2.22 -9.83
N PHE A 139 -0.08 1.01 -9.32
CA PHE A 139 0.94 -0.04 -9.21
C PHE A 139 1.05 -0.93 -10.45
N LEU A 140 0.11 -0.81 -11.41
CA LEU A 140 0.08 -1.65 -12.61
C LEU A 140 1.31 -1.53 -13.51
N GLY A 141 2.11 -0.48 -13.35
CA GLY A 141 3.35 -0.31 -14.09
C GLY A 141 4.28 -1.52 -13.98
N PHE A 142 4.35 -2.17 -12.82
CA PHE A 142 5.13 -3.40 -12.67
C PHE A 142 4.68 -4.49 -13.66
N TRP A 143 3.38 -4.77 -13.72
CA TRP A 143 2.81 -5.79 -14.60
C TRP A 143 2.83 -5.39 -16.08
N PHE A 144 2.79 -4.09 -16.38
CA PHE A 144 3.05 -3.60 -17.72
C PHE A 144 4.49 -3.95 -18.15
N GLY A 145 5.49 -3.64 -17.32
CA GLY A 145 6.87 -4.03 -17.56
C GLY A 145 7.06 -5.55 -17.67
N TRP A 146 6.36 -6.31 -16.82
CA TRP A 146 6.33 -7.78 -16.86
C TRP A 146 5.86 -8.29 -18.22
N MET A 147 4.71 -7.79 -18.72
CA MET A 147 4.17 -8.19 -20.01
C MET A 147 5.05 -7.75 -21.18
N VAL A 148 5.60 -6.54 -21.16
CA VAL A 148 6.56 -6.06 -22.17
C VAL A 148 7.75 -7.02 -22.26
N SER A 149 8.25 -7.48 -21.12
CA SER A 149 9.38 -8.43 -21.05
C SER A 149 9.07 -9.76 -21.72
N ILE A 150 7.91 -10.36 -21.40
CA ILE A 150 7.46 -11.61 -22.02
C ILE A 150 7.25 -11.43 -23.53
N LEU A 151 6.59 -10.34 -23.95
CA LEU A 151 6.32 -10.07 -25.35
C LEU A 151 7.61 -9.88 -26.16
N ILE A 152 8.58 -9.14 -25.65
CA ILE A 152 9.89 -8.98 -26.31
C ILE A 152 10.59 -10.33 -26.44
N GLY A 153 10.59 -11.17 -25.40
CA GLY A 153 11.14 -12.53 -25.49
C GLY A 153 10.50 -13.37 -26.60
N ILE A 154 9.17 -13.30 -26.75
CA ILE A 154 8.43 -14.00 -27.81
C ILE A 154 8.76 -13.45 -29.21
N LEU A 155 8.85 -12.12 -29.34
CA LEU A 155 9.11 -11.43 -30.60
C LEU A 155 10.53 -11.69 -31.11
N ILE A 156 11.53 -11.74 -30.23
CA ILE A 156 12.91 -12.12 -30.59
C ILE A 156 12.92 -13.53 -31.21
N ASN A 157 12.09 -14.44 -30.69
CA ASN A 157 11.94 -15.79 -31.22
C ASN A 157 11.04 -15.86 -32.48
N LYS A 158 10.60 -14.71 -33.01
CA LYS A 158 9.73 -14.56 -34.21
C LYS A 158 8.36 -15.24 -34.09
N GLN A 159 7.82 -15.38 -32.87
CA GLN A 159 6.57 -16.11 -32.60
C GLN A 159 5.35 -15.17 -32.48
N VAL A 160 5.07 -14.32 -33.47
CA VAL A 160 4.06 -13.24 -33.41
C VAL A 160 2.66 -13.73 -33.03
N ASN A 161 2.20 -14.86 -33.60
CA ASN A 161 0.89 -15.43 -33.28
C ASN A 161 0.76 -15.80 -31.79
N LYS A 162 1.86 -16.18 -31.14
CA LYS A 162 1.86 -16.49 -29.71
C LYS A 162 1.80 -15.23 -28.85
N ALA A 163 2.33 -14.10 -29.32
CA ALA A 163 2.25 -12.83 -28.61
C ALA A 163 0.79 -12.40 -28.37
N ILE A 164 -0.07 -12.56 -29.39
CA ILE A 164 -1.52 -12.28 -29.27
C ILE A 164 -2.16 -13.19 -28.22
N LYS A 165 -1.90 -14.51 -28.31
CA LYS A 165 -2.45 -15.49 -27.36
C LYS A 165 -2.02 -15.21 -25.92
N VAL A 166 -0.75 -14.84 -25.71
CA VAL A 166 -0.21 -14.49 -24.40
C VAL A 166 -0.89 -13.26 -23.82
N SER A 167 -1.08 -12.20 -24.62
CA SER A 167 -1.82 -11.01 -24.19
C SER A 167 -3.29 -11.31 -23.85
N GLN A 168 -3.97 -12.12 -24.67
CA GLN A 168 -5.36 -12.54 -24.41
C GLN A 168 -5.50 -13.30 -23.09
N LEU A 169 -4.60 -14.26 -22.82
CA LEU A 169 -4.62 -15.03 -21.57
C LEU A 169 -4.36 -14.14 -20.35
N PHE A 170 -3.42 -13.20 -20.44
CA PHE A 170 -3.17 -12.26 -19.37
C PHE A 170 -4.39 -11.36 -19.10
N ILE A 171 -4.99 -10.80 -20.16
CA ILE A 171 -6.20 -9.97 -20.05
C ILE A 171 -7.37 -10.77 -19.48
N LEU A 172 -7.54 -12.05 -19.88
CA LEU A 172 -8.58 -12.92 -19.33
C LEU A 172 -8.42 -13.09 -17.81
N GLY A 173 -7.19 -13.21 -17.33
CA GLY A 173 -6.91 -13.19 -15.88
C GLY A 173 -7.36 -11.88 -15.21
N MET A 174 -7.04 -10.73 -15.80
CA MET A 174 -7.46 -9.42 -15.27
C MET A 174 -8.99 -9.26 -15.24
N ILE A 175 -9.67 -9.73 -16.29
CA ILE A 175 -11.15 -9.73 -16.36
C ILE A 175 -11.71 -10.59 -15.23
N ALA A 176 -11.15 -11.77 -14.99
CA ALA A 176 -11.61 -12.65 -13.91
C ALA A 176 -11.54 -11.98 -12.53
N ALA A 177 -10.50 -11.19 -12.24
CA ALA A 177 -10.40 -10.41 -11.00
C ALA A 177 -11.36 -9.21 -10.94
N THR A 178 -11.87 -8.77 -12.09
CA THR A 178 -12.80 -7.63 -12.22
C THR A 178 -14.26 -8.03 -12.03
N LEU A 179 -14.62 -9.26 -12.42
CA LEU A 179 -16.00 -9.74 -12.40
C LEU A 179 -16.71 -9.56 -11.04
N PRO A 180 -16.10 -9.86 -9.87
CA PRO A 180 -16.78 -9.68 -8.59
C PRO A 180 -17.24 -8.24 -8.35
N TRP A 181 -16.41 -7.26 -8.72
CA TRP A 181 -16.72 -5.84 -8.54
C TRP A 181 -17.78 -5.38 -9.54
N LEU A 182 -17.68 -5.83 -10.79
CA LEU A 182 -18.69 -5.52 -11.79
C LEU A 182 -20.07 -6.02 -11.35
N ILE A 183 -20.16 -7.26 -10.87
CA ILE A 183 -21.41 -7.83 -10.35
C ILE A 183 -21.91 -7.03 -9.14
N TYR A 184 -21.03 -6.77 -8.16
CA TYR A 184 -21.39 -6.03 -6.95
C TYR A 184 -21.95 -4.62 -7.26
N PHE A 185 -21.27 -3.83 -8.07
CA PHE A 185 -21.70 -2.47 -8.40
C PHE A 185 -22.88 -2.46 -9.38
N TRP A 186 -23.02 -3.47 -10.24
CA TRP A 186 -24.19 -3.63 -11.11
C TRP A 186 -25.47 -3.88 -10.32
N LEU A 187 -25.44 -4.85 -9.39
CA LEU A 187 -26.58 -5.17 -8.52
C LEU A 187 -26.99 -4.00 -7.63
N ASN A 188 -26.04 -3.12 -7.29
CA ASN A 188 -26.27 -1.95 -6.46
C ASN A 188 -26.51 -0.65 -7.26
N HIS A 189 -26.67 -0.73 -8.59
CA HIS A 189 -26.86 0.43 -9.47
C HIS A 189 -25.83 1.55 -9.28
N SER A 190 -24.57 1.19 -9.03
CA SER A 190 -23.50 2.11 -8.59
C SER A 190 -22.22 2.06 -9.44
N ILE A 191 -22.32 1.53 -10.67
CA ILE A 191 -21.18 1.47 -11.61
C ILE A 191 -20.67 2.88 -11.93
N GLY A 192 -21.57 3.85 -12.12
CA GLY A 192 -21.20 5.23 -12.45
C GLY A 192 -20.36 5.88 -11.35
N GLU A 193 -20.81 5.75 -10.10
CA GLU A 193 -20.16 6.27 -8.91
C GLU A 193 -18.81 5.59 -8.66
N TRP A 194 -18.73 4.28 -8.89
CA TRP A 194 -17.49 3.53 -8.81
C TRP A 194 -16.45 4.01 -9.82
N ILE A 195 -16.81 4.08 -11.10
CA ILE A 195 -15.91 4.53 -12.17
C ILE A 195 -15.51 6.00 -11.96
N ASN A 196 -16.46 6.85 -11.57
CA ASN A 196 -16.20 8.25 -11.31
C ASN A 196 -15.21 8.42 -10.15
N SER A 197 -15.48 7.81 -9.00
CA SER A 197 -14.66 7.99 -7.80
C SER A 197 -13.27 7.35 -7.95
N TYR A 198 -13.21 6.12 -8.51
CA TYR A 198 -11.96 5.38 -8.59
C TYR A 198 -11.07 5.78 -9.77
N PHE A 199 -11.63 6.04 -10.96
CA PHE A 199 -10.83 6.43 -12.12
C PHE A 199 -10.89 7.93 -12.40
N VAL A 200 -12.07 8.51 -12.58
CA VAL A 200 -12.19 9.90 -13.07
C VAL A 200 -11.59 10.89 -12.08
N VAL A 201 -11.96 10.84 -10.81
CA VAL A 201 -11.45 11.76 -9.78
C VAL A 201 -9.92 11.59 -9.61
N ASN A 202 -9.42 10.36 -9.52
CA ASN A 202 -7.98 10.12 -9.40
C ASN A 202 -7.18 10.61 -10.63
N LEU A 203 -7.68 10.41 -11.85
CA LEU A 203 -6.95 10.78 -13.06
C LEU A 203 -7.03 12.29 -13.37
N THR A 204 -8.15 12.94 -13.04
CA THR A 204 -8.40 14.34 -13.45
C THR A 204 -8.20 15.37 -12.34
N ARG A 205 -8.47 15.02 -11.07
CA ARG A 205 -8.42 15.97 -9.94
C ARG A 205 -7.25 15.73 -8.99
N TYR A 206 -6.71 14.51 -8.98
CA TYR A 206 -5.62 14.14 -8.08
C TYR A 206 -4.22 14.28 -8.72
N SER A 207 -4.12 14.01 -10.03
CA SER A 207 -2.89 14.14 -10.83
C SER A 207 -2.45 15.60 -10.97
N GLN A 208 -1.14 15.86 -10.85
CA GLN A 208 -0.55 17.20 -11.01
C GLN A 208 0.24 17.35 -12.33
N THR A 209 0.28 16.31 -13.15
CA THR A 209 1.08 16.28 -14.38
C THR A 209 0.20 16.32 -15.62
N ASN A 210 0.54 17.22 -16.54
CA ASN A 210 -0.25 17.49 -17.74
C ASN A 210 0.48 17.10 -19.05
N SER A 211 1.73 16.63 -18.97
CA SER A 211 2.54 16.26 -20.14
C SER A 211 3.47 15.08 -19.88
N LEU A 212 3.87 14.35 -20.93
CA LEU A 212 4.84 13.25 -20.84
C LEU A 212 6.16 13.69 -20.19
N LEU A 213 6.65 14.89 -20.51
CA LEU A 213 7.87 15.43 -19.91
C LEU A 213 7.71 15.61 -18.40
N SER A 214 6.57 16.15 -17.95
CA SER A 214 6.29 16.32 -16.52
C SER A 214 6.15 14.98 -15.78
N VAL A 215 5.65 13.94 -16.45
CA VAL A 215 5.59 12.56 -15.90
C VAL A 215 7.00 12.01 -15.68
N LEU A 216 7.88 12.14 -16.67
CA LEU A 216 9.27 11.69 -16.57
C LEU A 216 10.04 12.45 -15.50
N GLN A 217 9.90 13.79 -15.46
CA GLN A 217 10.52 14.63 -14.43
C GLN A 217 10.02 14.27 -13.03
N SER A 218 8.70 14.12 -12.85
CA SER A 218 8.11 13.74 -11.57
C SER A 218 8.58 12.37 -11.11
N THR A 219 8.78 11.44 -12.05
CA THR A 219 9.32 10.11 -11.75
C THR A 219 10.74 10.18 -11.20
N VAL A 220 11.63 10.90 -11.89
CA VAL A 220 13.01 11.06 -11.45
C VAL A 220 13.08 11.81 -10.12
N LEU A 221 12.34 12.91 -10.00
CA LEU A 221 12.28 13.68 -8.75
C LEU A 221 11.70 12.87 -7.59
N GLY A 222 10.69 12.03 -7.83
CA GLY A 222 10.13 11.14 -6.82
C GLY A 222 11.17 10.15 -6.30
N LEU A 223 11.88 9.46 -7.20
CA LEU A 223 12.96 8.55 -6.82
C LEU A 223 14.09 9.26 -6.04
N LEU A 224 14.52 10.45 -6.49
CA LEU A 224 15.55 11.23 -5.82
C LEU A 224 15.11 11.75 -4.44
N ARG A 225 13.86 12.21 -4.31
CA ARG A 225 13.30 12.65 -3.02
C ARG A 225 13.26 11.51 -2.03
N HIS A 226 12.81 10.33 -2.46
CA HIS A 226 12.82 9.16 -1.60
C HIS A 226 14.24 8.77 -1.22
N LEU A 227 15.19 8.72 -2.17
CA LEU A 227 16.60 8.48 -1.88
C LEU A 227 17.16 9.48 -0.85
N ALA A 228 16.78 10.75 -0.90
CA ALA A 228 17.19 11.73 0.10
C ALA A 228 16.55 11.48 1.48
N GLN A 229 15.32 10.96 1.52
CA GLN A 229 14.63 10.62 2.77
C GLN A 229 15.21 9.39 3.47
N ASP A 230 15.62 8.37 2.71
CA ASP A 230 16.20 7.12 3.24
C ASP A 230 17.41 6.66 2.39
N PRO A 231 18.55 7.35 2.49
CA PRO A 231 19.68 7.15 1.58
C PRO A 231 20.32 5.77 1.70
N ILE A 232 20.24 5.14 2.88
CA ILE A 232 20.88 3.86 3.15
C ILE A 232 20.09 2.74 2.48
N ILE A 233 18.82 2.54 2.84
CA ILE A 233 18.06 1.38 2.35
C ILE A 233 17.77 1.55 0.86
N ILE A 234 17.49 2.77 0.40
CA ILE A 234 17.18 3.04 -1.00
C ILE A 234 18.46 3.02 -1.84
N GLY A 235 19.57 3.56 -1.31
CA GLY A 235 20.87 3.40 -1.93
C GLY A 235 21.22 1.92 -2.11
N PHE A 236 20.95 1.09 -1.12
CA PHE A 236 21.12 -0.35 -1.21
C PHE A 236 20.15 -1.04 -2.19
N LEU A 237 18.91 -0.56 -2.31
CA LEU A 237 17.98 -1.03 -3.33
C LEU A 237 18.53 -0.79 -4.73
N PHE A 238 18.95 0.44 -5.04
CA PHE A 238 19.55 0.77 -6.33
C PHE A 238 20.85 0.02 -6.58
N PHE A 239 21.73 -0.03 -5.58
CA PHE A 239 22.99 -0.77 -5.65
C PHE A 239 22.74 -2.25 -5.93
N GLY A 240 21.80 -2.88 -5.22
CA GLY A 240 21.40 -4.25 -5.43
C GLY A 240 20.93 -4.51 -6.86
N ILE A 241 20.02 -3.68 -7.39
CA ILE A 241 19.55 -3.80 -8.79
C ILE A 241 20.70 -3.62 -9.78
N ILE A 242 21.49 -2.54 -9.65
CA ILE A 242 22.58 -2.20 -10.57
C ILE A 242 23.59 -3.34 -10.61
N VAL A 243 24.12 -3.74 -9.46
CA VAL A 243 25.11 -4.81 -9.37
C VAL A 243 24.53 -6.11 -9.89
N PHE A 244 23.33 -6.49 -9.45
CA PHE A 244 22.72 -7.73 -9.90
C PHE A 244 22.61 -7.76 -11.43
N VAL A 245 22.05 -6.71 -12.05
CA VAL A 245 21.86 -6.58 -13.51
C VAL A 245 23.18 -6.49 -14.29
N SER A 246 24.23 -5.88 -13.74
CA SER A 246 25.52 -5.71 -14.42
C SER A 246 26.33 -6.99 -14.52
N PHE A 247 26.30 -7.86 -13.50
CA PHE A 247 27.16 -9.04 -13.46
C PHE A 247 26.60 -10.21 -14.28
N LYS A 248 27.41 -10.71 -15.23
CA LYS A 248 27.01 -11.82 -16.11
C LYS A 248 26.68 -13.12 -15.39
N ARG A 249 27.30 -13.40 -14.24
CA ARG A 249 27.05 -14.63 -13.46
C ARG A 249 25.60 -14.83 -13.03
N PHE A 250 24.81 -13.76 -12.92
CA PHE A 250 23.41 -13.85 -12.48
C PHE A 250 22.43 -14.12 -13.63
N PHE A 251 22.89 -14.09 -14.89
CA PHE A 251 21.99 -14.23 -16.03
C PHE A 251 22.57 -15.07 -17.14
N GLU A 252 21.76 -16.01 -17.60
CA GLU A 252 22.01 -16.77 -18.82
C GLU A 252 21.64 -15.94 -20.06
N THR A 253 20.63 -15.07 -19.95
CA THR A 253 20.13 -14.24 -21.07
C THR A 253 20.04 -12.76 -20.72
N GLY A 254 20.26 -11.88 -21.70
CA GLY A 254 20.05 -10.43 -21.54
C GLY A 254 18.58 -10.04 -21.30
N LEU A 255 17.64 -10.93 -21.61
CA LEU A 255 16.20 -10.71 -21.43
C LEU A 255 15.79 -10.63 -19.97
N SER A 256 16.40 -11.43 -19.10
CA SER A 256 16.11 -11.37 -17.66
C SER A 256 16.50 -10.01 -17.07
N ARG A 257 17.64 -9.44 -17.50
CA ARG A 257 18.09 -8.08 -17.13
C ARG A 257 17.10 -7.03 -17.59
N PHE A 258 16.73 -7.08 -18.86
CA PHE A 258 15.74 -6.19 -19.43
C PHE A 258 14.43 -6.30 -18.64
N GLY A 259 14.02 -7.50 -18.24
CA GLY A 259 12.78 -7.70 -17.52
C GLY A 259 12.74 -7.05 -16.14
N ILE A 260 13.82 -7.15 -15.37
CA ILE A 260 13.95 -6.46 -14.08
C ILE A 260 13.88 -4.94 -14.28
N LEU A 261 14.68 -4.40 -15.21
CA LEU A 261 14.72 -2.97 -15.50
C LEU A 261 13.38 -2.44 -16.03
N SER A 262 12.69 -3.22 -16.87
CA SER A 262 11.36 -2.90 -17.38
C SER A 262 10.34 -2.82 -16.25
N CYS A 263 10.27 -3.85 -15.39
CA CYS A 263 9.36 -3.87 -14.25
C CYS A 263 9.61 -2.68 -13.30
N PHE A 264 10.87 -2.42 -12.95
CA PHE A 264 11.23 -1.31 -12.08
C PHE A 264 10.90 0.05 -12.70
N SER A 265 11.22 0.24 -13.98
CA SER A 265 11.03 1.52 -14.67
C SER A 265 9.54 1.84 -14.85
N PHE A 266 8.74 0.88 -15.32
CA PHE A 266 7.30 1.12 -15.48
C PHE A 266 6.57 1.26 -14.14
N LEU A 267 6.98 0.54 -13.09
CA LEU A 267 6.46 0.78 -11.73
C LEU A 267 6.81 2.19 -11.25
N SER A 268 8.04 2.66 -11.49
CA SER A 268 8.46 4.03 -11.16
C SER A 268 7.60 5.07 -11.88
N LEU A 269 7.41 4.89 -13.19
CA LEU A 269 6.56 5.77 -14.01
C LEU A 269 5.12 5.79 -13.51
N SER A 270 4.55 4.65 -13.13
CA SER A 270 3.14 4.59 -12.72
C SER A 270 2.90 5.12 -11.31
N VAL A 271 3.86 4.94 -10.38
CA VAL A 271 3.75 5.40 -8.98
C VAL A 271 3.99 6.89 -8.85
N PHE A 272 5.04 7.41 -9.50
CA PHE A 272 5.48 8.80 -9.35
C PHE A 272 5.03 9.70 -10.49
N GLY A 273 4.59 9.11 -11.60
CA GLY A 273 4.23 9.85 -12.81
C GLY A 273 3.09 10.86 -12.62
N GLY A 274 2.21 10.68 -11.63
CA GLY A 274 1.13 11.61 -11.32
C GLY A 274 1.55 12.86 -10.54
N GLY A 275 2.84 13.02 -10.22
CA GLY A 275 3.40 14.22 -9.57
C GLY A 275 3.31 14.25 -8.04
N ARG A 276 2.48 13.40 -7.44
CA ARG A 276 2.35 13.26 -5.98
C ARG A 276 3.45 12.36 -5.40
N ASN A 277 3.95 12.71 -4.22
CA ASN A 277 5.00 11.96 -3.53
C ASN A 277 4.64 11.84 -2.05
N PHE A 278 4.28 10.64 -1.61
CA PHE A 278 4.05 10.34 -0.20
C PHE A 278 5.08 9.33 0.30
N VAL A 279 5.45 9.42 1.57
CA VAL A 279 6.52 8.60 2.19
C VAL A 279 6.28 7.10 1.96
N TYR A 280 5.04 6.64 2.00
CA TYR A 280 4.68 5.23 1.84
C TYR A 280 4.84 4.69 0.39
N TYR A 281 4.98 5.54 -0.63
CA TYR A 281 5.03 5.10 -2.03
C TYR A 281 6.19 4.16 -2.36
N LEU A 282 7.31 4.25 -1.64
CA LEU A 282 8.46 3.40 -1.94
C LEU A 282 8.28 1.95 -1.44
N MET A 283 7.33 1.70 -0.55
CA MET A 283 7.11 0.36 0.02
C MET A 283 6.88 -0.69 -1.08
N ILE A 284 6.16 -0.36 -2.16
CA ILE A 284 5.88 -1.27 -3.29
C ILE A 284 7.15 -1.70 -4.06
N PHE A 285 8.27 -0.99 -3.92
CA PHE A 285 9.56 -1.34 -4.52
C PHE A 285 10.40 -2.26 -3.65
N SER A 286 10.03 -2.47 -2.38
CA SER A 286 10.75 -3.33 -1.45
C SER A 286 10.97 -4.78 -1.95
N PRO A 287 10.14 -5.38 -2.82
CA PRO A 287 10.44 -6.67 -3.43
C PRO A 287 11.65 -6.68 -4.36
N PHE A 288 12.24 -5.53 -4.71
CA PHE A 288 13.51 -5.48 -5.44
C PHE A 288 14.73 -5.58 -4.50
N LEU A 289 14.57 -5.43 -3.17
CA LEU A 289 15.67 -5.59 -2.21
C LEU A 289 16.26 -7.00 -2.20
N VAL A 290 15.51 -8.02 -2.64
CA VAL A 290 16.06 -9.39 -2.80
C VAL A 290 17.30 -9.41 -3.70
N PHE A 291 17.43 -8.50 -4.66
CA PHE A 291 18.64 -8.44 -5.51
C PHE A 291 19.89 -8.03 -4.71
N LEU A 292 19.77 -7.10 -3.76
CA LEU A 292 20.86 -6.79 -2.84
C LEU A 292 21.26 -8.02 -2.04
N PHE A 293 20.30 -8.70 -1.41
CA PHE A 293 20.58 -9.88 -0.58
C PHE A 293 21.15 -11.02 -1.42
N THR A 294 20.69 -11.19 -2.66
CA THR A 294 21.26 -12.16 -3.59
C THR A 294 22.74 -11.85 -3.84
N VAL A 295 23.06 -10.61 -4.20
CA VAL A 295 24.45 -10.17 -4.43
C VAL A 295 25.31 -10.38 -3.18
N LEU A 296 24.85 -9.94 -2.01
CA LEU A 296 25.62 -10.05 -0.76
C LEU A 296 25.89 -11.51 -0.41
N PHE A 297 24.87 -12.36 -0.45
CA PHE A 297 24.99 -13.76 -0.07
C PHE A 297 25.74 -14.59 -1.11
N THR A 298 25.76 -14.20 -2.39
CA THR A 298 26.66 -14.80 -3.38
C THR A 298 28.13 -14.56 -2.99
N HIS A 299 28.51 -13.35 -2.59
CA HIS A 299 29.90 -13.08 -2.17
C HIS A 299 30.26 -13.80 -0.87
N ILE A 300 29.31 -13.90 0.08
CA ILE A 300 29.53 -14.69 1.31
C ILE A 300 29.72 -16.16 0.96
N TYR A 301 28.89 -16.72 0.08
CA TYR A 301 29.01 -18.09 -0.40
C TYR A 301 30.35 -18.33 -1.10
N GLU A 302 30.80 -17.44 -1.98
CA GLU A 302 32.09 -17.55 -2.66
C GLU A 302 33.28 -17.53 -1.70
N LYS A 303 33.16 -16.79 -0.58
CA LYS A 303 34.21 -16.70 0.43
C LYS A 303 34.24 -17.88 1.40
N PHE A 304 33.08 -18.41 1.79
CA PHE A 304 32.97 -19.38 2.87
C PHE A 304 32.50 -20.78 2.43
N GLY A 305 32.02 -20.94 1.19
CA GLY A 305 31.57 -22.21 0.63
C GLY A 305 30.25 -22.73 1.21
N LEU A 306 29.98 -24.02 1.04
CA LEU A 306 28.78 -24.68 1.58
C LEU A 306 28.81 -24.77 3.11
N ILE A 307 27.65 -24.61 3.73
CA ILE A 307 27.50 -24.79 5.18
C ILE A 307 27.34 -26.30 5.46
N ASN A 308 28.46 -27.00 5.64
CA ASN A 308 28.46 -28.46 5.74
C ASN A 308 27.90 -29.01 7.08
N ASN A 309 27.70 -28.17 8.09
CA ASN A 309 27.31 -28.61 9.43
C ASN A 309 25.98 -27.98 9.87
N ARG A 310 24.99 -28.84 10.17
CA ARG A 310 23.66 -28.44 10.67
C ARG A 310 23.75 -27.55 11.92
N LYS A 311 24.70 -27.79 12.84
CA LYS A 311 24.88 -26.94 14.02
C LYS A 311 25.30 -25.52 13.63
N SER A 312 26.26 -25.38 12.71
CA SER A 312 26.70 -24.08 12.21
C SER A 312 25.57 -23.34 11.49
N PHE A 313 24.80 -24.04 10.65
CA PHE A 313 23.61 -23.48 10.02
C PHE A 313 22.61 -22.94 11.05
N LEU A 314 22.25 -23.75 12.06
CA LEU A 314 21.31 -23.36 13.11
C LEU A 314 21.80 -22.16 13.92
N ILE A 315 23.11 -22.06 14.19
CA ILE A 315 23.70 -20.91 14.87
C ILE A 315 23.61 -19.66 13.98
N ILE A 316 23.98 -19.76 12.71
CA ILE A 316 23.98 -18.60 11.79
C ILE A 316 22.56 -18.09 11.54
N ILE A 317 21.58 -18.98 11.31
CA ILE A 317 20.19 -18.55 11.12
C ILE A 317 19.61 -17.94 12.41
N PHE A 318 19.97 -18.47 13.59
CA PHE A 318 19.59 -17.85 14.86
C PHE A 318 20.21 -16.47 15.04
N ILE A 319 21.51 -16.30 14.73
CA ILE A 319 22.18 -15.00 14.77
C ILE A 319 21.52 -14.03 13.78
N SER A 320 21.20 -14.48 12.56
CA SER A 320 20.48 -13.68 11.56
C SER A 320 19.14 -13.20 12.11
N PHE A 321 18.35 -14.11 12.69
CA PHE A 321 17.05 -13.79 13.29
C PHE A 321 17.16 -12.80 14.46
N ILE A 322 18.10 -13.02 15.39
CA ILE A 322 18.32 -12.11 16.52
C ILE A 322 18.81 -10.74 16.04
N THR A 323 19.74 -10.70 15.08
CA THR A 323 20.23 -9.45 14.50
C THR A 323 19.10 -8.67 13.84
N SER A 324 18.21 -9.36 13.13
CA SER A 324 16.99 -8.77 12.55
C SER A 324 16.07 -8.16 13.60
N ILE A 325 15.79 -8.88 14.70
CA ILE A 325 14.96 -8.35 15.79
C ILE A 325 15.61 -7.13 16.42
N LEU A 326 16.91 -7.19 16.72
CA LEU A 326 17.64 -6.06 17.31
C LEU A 326 17.63 -4.85 16.38
N TYR A 327 17.83 -5.06 15.07
CA TYR A 327 17.75 -4.01 14.07
C TYR A 327 16.34 -3.39 14.00
N LEU A 328 15.28 -4.20 14.07
CA LEU A 328 13.90 -3.71 14.09
C LEU A 328 13.62 -2.88 15.35
N VAL A 329 13.89 -3.42 16.53
CA VAL A 329 13.59 -2.73 17.79
C VAL A 329 14.35 -1.40 17.91
N GLN A 330 15.60 -1.36 17.44
CA GLN A 330 16.46 -0.18 17.57
C GLN A 330 16.14 0.93 16.55
N PHE A 331 15.76 0.58 15.31
CA PHE A 331 15.69 1.54 14.20
C PHE A 331 14.29 1.73 13.60
N ASN A 332 13.32 0.88 13.91
CA ASN A 332 11.96 1.06 13.39
C ASN A 332 11.32 2.29 14.00
N HIS A 333 10.84 3.21 13.16
CA HIS A 333 10.25 4.47 13.61
C HIS A 333 8.89 4.31 14.30
N ASN A 334 8.29 3.10 14.31
CA ASN A 334 7.05 2.81 15.01
C ASN A 334 7.25 2.20 16.41
N THR A 335 8.49 1.85 16.81
CA THR A 335 8.71 1.14 18.09
C THR A 335 8.33 1.96 19.32
N TYR A 336 8.32 3.29 19.22
CA TYR A 336 7.85 4.16 20.30
C TYR A 336 6.40 3.87 20.70
N MET A 337 5.57 3.39 19.76
CA MET A 337 4.17 3.03 20.03
C MET A 337 4.01 1.77 20.89
N LEU A 338 5.04 0.93 21.02
CA LEU A 338 4.98 -0.26 21.88
C LEU A 338 4.81 0.08 23.37
N GLY A 339 5.23 1.29 23.78
CA GLY A 339 5.12 1.77 25.15
C GLY A 339 3.87 2.60 25.43
N ILE A 340 3.03 2.89 24.43
CA ILE A 340 1.84 3.75 24.58
C ILE A 340 0.63 2.88 24.92
N ASN A 341 -0.03 3.16 26.04
CA ASN A 341 -1.28 2.47 26.35
C ASN A 341 -2.44 3.02 25.51
N LYS A 342 -3.43 2.15 25.24
CA LYS A 342 -4.55 2.50 24.35
C LYS A 342 -5.36 3.69 24.87
N ASP A 343 -5.55 3.79 26.17
CA ASP A 343 -6.26 4.86 26.87
C ASP A 343 -5.55 6.22 26.82
N GLU A 344 -4.25 6.24 26.50
CA GLU A 344 -3.52 7.50 26.28
C GLU A 344 -3.88 8.14 24.94
N LEU A 345 -4.28 7.32 23.96
CA LEU A 345 -4.60 7.76 22.61
C LEU A 345 -5.94 8.51 22.56
N VAL A 346 -5.94 9.66 21.88
CA VAL A 346 -7.12 10.52 21.68
C VAL A 346 -8.29 9.74 21.08
N GLN A 347 -8.01 8.77 20.22
CA GLN A 347 -9.03 7.91 19.60
C GLN A 347 -9.84 7.13 20.63
N TYR A 348 -9.22 6.64 21.71
CA TYR A 348 -9.91 5.92 22.77
C TYR A 348 -10.53 6.86 23.80
N LYS A 349 -9.89 8.00 24.10
CA LYS A 349 -10.47 9.06 24.94
C LYS A 349 -11.78 9.57 24.37
N PHE A 350 -11.80 9.98 23.11
CA PHE A 350 -13.02 10.47 22.46
C PHE A 350 -14.05 9.35 22.29
N ALA A 351 -13.63 8.11 22.02
CA ALA A 351 -14.54 6.98 21.98
C ALA A 351 -15.27 6.75 23.31
N SER A 352 -14.61 6.97 24.45
CA SER A 352 -15.26 6.86 25.77
C SER A 352 -16.37 7.88 26.01
N ILE A 353 -16.35 9.00 25.29
CA ILE A 353 -17.39 10.04 25.34
C ILE A 353 -18.48 9.72 24.32
N ILE A 354 -18.09 9.51 23.05
CA ILE A 354 -19.01 9.25 21.92
C ILE A 354 -19.89 8.02 22.19
N ASN A 355 -19.31 6.97 22.77
CA ASN A 355 -20.01 5.71 23.02
C ASN A 355 -21.01 5.76 24.20
N GLN A 356 -21.07 6.86 24.95
CA GLN A 356 -22.12 7.07 25.96
C GLN A 356 -23.49 7.28 25.30
N LYS A 357 -23.50 7.76 24.05
CA LYS A 357 -24.71 7.93 23.25
C LYS A 357 -24.88 6.74 22.31
N GLU A 358 -25.98 6.01 22.48
CA GLU A 358 -26.38 4.96 21.56
C GLU A 358 -26.69 5.53 20.17
N ASP A 359 -26.42 4.73 19.14
CA ASP A 359 -26.65 5.08 17.74
C ASP A 359 -26.00 6.41 17.29
N SER A 360 -24.87 6.79 17.89
CA SER A 360 -24.18 8.03 17.56
C SER A 360 -23.69 8.08 16.11
N SER A 361 -23.60 9.31 15.58
CA SER A 361 -23.02 9.63 14.28
C SER A 361 -21.79 10.53 14.43
N LEU A 362 -20.82 10.34 13.55
CA LEU A 362 -19.50 10.97 13.62
C LEU A 362 -19.15 11.58 12.25
N LEU A 363 -18.33 12.64 12.26
CA LEU A 363 -17.69 13.23 11.08
C LEU A 363 -16.23 13.59 11.38
N ASN A 364 -15.28 13.13 10.55
CA ASN A 364 -13.94 13.71 10.51
C ASN A 364 -14.00 14.90 9.52
N TYR A 365 -14.07 16.11 10.05
CA TYR A 365 -14.25 17.30 9.24
C TYR A 365 -12.92 17.76 8.63
N GLY A 366 -12.91 17.98 7.31
CA GLY A 366 -11.77 18.53 6.58
C GLY A 366 -10.51 17.67 6.53
N THR A 367 -10.51 16.49 7.14
CA THR A 367 -9.34 15.61 7.28
C THR A 367 -9.68 14.15 6.95
N LEU A 368 -8.65 13.34 6.75
CA LEU A 368 -8.76 11.89 6.53
C LEU A 368 -9.36 11.19 7.77
N ASP A 369 -9.74 9.91 7.64
CA ASP A 369 -10.10 9.10 8.79
C ASP A 369 -8.92 8.92 9.74
N LEU A 370 -9.03 9.54 10.92
CA LEU A 370 -8.03 9.54 11.98
C LEU A 370 -8.14 8.31 12.90
N GLY A 371 -8.97 7.33 12.53
CA GLY A 371 -9.14 6.06 13.26
C GLY A 371 -10.28 6.07 14.29
N PHE A 372 -10.98 7.19 14.47
CA PHE A 372 -12.08 7.31 15.43
C PHE A 372 -13.27 6.40 15.10
N TYR A 373 -13.58 6.16 13.82
CA TYR A 373 -14.59 5.18 13.44
C TYR A 373 -14.21 3.75 13.86
N THR A 374 -12.92 3.45 14.08
CA THR A 374 -12.49 2.14 14.58
C THR A 374 -12.70 2.06 16.07
N THR A 375 -12.18 3.00 16.83
CA THR A 375 -12.27 2.95 18.30
C THR A 375 -13.69 3.13 18.82
N THR A 376 -14.52 3.93 18.14
CA THR A 376 -15.94 4.11 18.50
C THR A 376 -16.82 2.94 18.05
N GLY A 377 -16.45 2.24 16.96
CA GLY A 377 -17.32 1.28 16.30
C GLY A 377 -18.46 1.91 15.49
N VAL A 378 -18.53 3.24 15.41
CA VAL A 378 -19.52 3.97 14.61
C VAL A 378 -19.33 3.64 13.12
N ILE A 379 -20.44 3.47 12.42
CA ILE A 379 -20.45 3.28 10.97
C ILE A 379 -20.75 4.63 10.31
N PRO A 380 -19.92 5.11 9.36
CA PRO A 380 -20.17 6.37 8.68
C PRO A 380 -21.54 6.35 7.98
N ARG A 381 -22.35 7.39 8.21
CA ARG A 381 -23.72 7.53 7.66
C ARG A 381 -23.77 8.42 6.43
N THR A 382 -22.83 9.36 6.32
CA THR A 382 -22.76 10.34 5.25
C THR A 382 -21.73 9.94 4.20
N ARG A 383 -21.98 10.37 2.96
CA ARG A 383 -21.10 10.06 1.84
C ARG A 383 -19.70 10.62 2.02
N PHE A 384 -19.60 11.87 2.46
CA PHE A 384 -18.34 12.57 2.67
C PHE A 384 -17.97 12.61 4.16
N PHE A 385 -17.77 11.43 4.74
CA PHE A 385 -17.49 11.22 6.16
C PHE A 385 -16.05 11.60 6.61
N GLN A 386 -15.19 11.87 5.63
CA GLN A 386 -13.80 12.29 5.73
C GLN A 386 -13.46 13.11 4.47
N ASN A 387 -12.37 13.87 4.52
CA ASN A 387 -11.79 14.55 3.37
C ASN A 387 -10.55 13.83 2.85
N GLN A 388 -10.54 13.47 1.57
CA GLN A 388 -9.36 12.88 0.94
C GLN A 388 -8.26 13.95 0.75
N ASN A 389 -7.03 13.53 0.44
CA ASN A 389 -5.91 14.44 0.13
C ASN A 389 -6.07 15.16 -1.23
N ILE A 390 -7.26 15.71 -1.51
CA ILE A 390 -7.61 16.52 -2.68
C ILE A 390 -7.86 17.95 -2.18
N ASN A 391 -7.29 18.94 -2.86
CA ASN A 391 -7.48 20.34 -2.49
C ASN A 391 -8.94 20.76 -2.76
N TYR A 392 -9.50 21.60 -1.89
CA TYR A 392 -10.82 22.20 -2.06
C TYR A 392 -11.03 22.83 -3.44
N ALA A 393 -10.03 23.54 -3.99
CA ALA A 393 -10.13 24.17 -5.31
C ALA A 393 -10.36 23.15 -6.45
N GLU A 394 -9.92 21.91 -6.29
CA GLU A 394 -10.07 20.85 -7.29
C GLU A 394 -11.34 20.04 -7.11
N PHE A 395 -11.79 19.88 -5.86
CA PHE A 395 -12.96 19.07 -5.53
C PHE A 395 -13.72 19.63 -4.30
N PRO A 396 -14.41 20.77 -4.46
CA PRO A 396 -15.03 21.49 -3.35
C PRO A 396 -16.21 20.72 -2.72
N LEU A 397 -16.84 19.86 -3.51
CA LEU A 397 -18.02 19.06 -3.14
C LEU A 397 -17.89 18.36 -1.78
N VAL A 398 -16.70 17.89 -1.41
CA VAL A 398 -16.48 17.19 -0.14
C VAL A 398 -16.73 18.12 1.05
N LEU A 399 -16.06 19.28 1.09
CA LEU A 399 -16.19 20.24 2.17
C LEU A 399 -17.54 20.95 2.13
N ASP A 400 -18.09 21.23 0.95
CA ASP A 400 -19.42 21.82 0.80
C ASP A 400 -20.50 20.93 1.44
N GLU A 401 -20.43 19.60 1.19
CA GLU A 401 -21.33 18.65 1.82
C GLU A 401 -21.08 18.52 3.33
N GLN A 402 -19.82 18.53 3.79
CA GLN A 402 -19.53 18.52 5.22
C GLN A 402 -20.07 19.77 5.94
N ASN A 403 -19.95 20.95 5.33
CA ASN A 403 -20.56 22.19 5.82
C ASN A 403 -22.08 22.08 5.87
N ARG A 404 -22.69 21.48 4.85
CA ARG A 404 -24.14 21.19 4.85
C ARG A 404 -24.53 20.25 5.99
N TYR A 405 -23.75 19.21 6.27
CA TYR A 405 -24.00 18.28 7.38
C TYR A 405 -23.97 18.99 8.75
N ILE A 406 -23.05 19.94 8.93
CA ILE A 406 -22.98 20.80 10.12
C ILE A 406 -24.20 21.72 10.19
N LYS A 407 -24.51 22.43 9.10
CA LYS A 407 -25.63 23.37 9.02
C LYS A 407 -26.99 22.72 9.30
N GLU A 408 -27.23 21.54 8.75
CA GLU A 408 -28.47 20.79 8.93
C GLU A 408 -28.49 19.94 10.21
N GLY A 409 -27.37 19.94 10.98
CA GLY A 409 -27.27 19.17 12.22
C GLY A 409 -27.41 17.66 12.00
N LEU A 410 -26.89 17.11 10.90
CA LEU A 410 -27.06 15.68 10.57
C LEU A 410 -26.16 14.73 11.37
N ILE A 411 -25.17 15.28 12.08
CA ILE A 411 -24.13 14.53 12.78
C ILE A 411 -24.19 14.85 14.28
N ASP A 412 -23.95 13.87 15.13
CA ASP A 412 -23.93 14.08 16.58
C ASP A 412 -22.58 14.61 17.06
N TYR A 413 -21.48 14.08 16.51
CA TYR A 413 -20.13 14.46 16.88
C TYR A 413 -19.27 14.86 15.67
N VAL A 414 -18.60 16.00 15.77
CA VAL A 414 -17.65 16.47 14.74
C VAL A 414 -16.26 16.48 15.35
N ILE A 415 -15.32 15.81 14.68
CA ILE A 415 -13.91 15.81 15.05
C ILE A 415 -13.13 16.65 14.06
N ILE A 416 -12.29 17.52 14.59
CA ILE A 416 -11.40 18.39 13.83
C ILE A 416 -9.98 18.17 14.33
N ALA A 417 -9.04 18.01 13.41
CA ALA A 417 -7.61 17.94 13.72
C ALA A 417 -6.90 19.11 13.03
N LEU A 418 -6.09 19.84 13.80
CA LEU A 418 -5.40 21.04 13.35
C LEU A 418 -4.01 21.15 14.01
N PRO A 419 -3.11 21.98 13.47
CA PRO A 419 -1.85 22.32 14.12
C PRO A 419 -2.10 22.85 15.55
N VAL A 420 -1.16 22.59 16.46
CA VAL A 420 -1.29 22.97 17.88
C VAL A 420 -1.37 24.48 18.05
N GLU A 421 -0.72 25.25 17.17
CA GLU A 421 -0.74 26.71 17.18
C GLU A 421 -2.16 27.29 17.05
N ASN A 422 -3.05 26.54 16.39
CA ASN A 422 -4.42 26.97 16.10
C ASN A 422 -5.43 26.38 17.09
N CYS A 423 -4.99 25.64 18.12
CA CYS A 423 -5.86 24.87 19.02
C CYS A 423 -6.89 25.75 19.76
N ASP A 424 -6.49 26.97 20.10
CA ASP A 424 -7.31 27.95 20.81
C ASP A 424 -7.97 28.98 19.88
N GLU A 425 -7.74 28.89 18.56
CA GLU A 425 -8.32 29.82 17.60
C GLU A 425 -9.79 29.47 17.30
N GLU A 426 -10.63 30.49 17.10
CA GLU A 426 -11.99 30.28 16.62
C GLU A 426 -11.95 29.81 15.15
N LEU A 427 -12.54 28.65 14.90
CA LEU A 427 -12.51 28.02 13.60
C LEU A 427 -13.50 28.68 12.63
N ASP A 428 -13.02 29.09 11.47
CA ASP A 428 -13.87 29.60 10.38
C ASP A 428 -14.58 28.45 9.64
N ILE A 429 -15.50 27.78 10.33
CA ILE A 429 -16.33 26.69 9.81
C ILE A 429 -17.80 27.11 9.89
N PRO A 430 -18.50 27.25 8.75
CA PRO A 430 -19.88 27.73 8.72
C PRO A 430 -20.81 26.93 9.63
N HIS A 431 -21.59 27.63 10.46
CA HIS A 431 -22.60 27.07 11.38
C HIS A 431 -22.06 26.13 12.48
N LEU A 432 -20.73 25.98 12.64
CA LEU A 432 -20.15 25.08 13.64
C LEU A 432 -20.55 25.48 15.06
N TYR A 433 -20.20 26.70 15.47
CA TYR A 433 -20.50 27.19 16.83
C TYR A 433 -21.99 27.53 17.06
N GLU A 434 -22.77 27.66 15.99
CA GLU A 434 -24.24 27.82 16.08
C GLU A 434 -24.90 26.49 16.48
N ASN A 435 -24.48 25.39 15.84
CA ASN A 435 -25.14 24.09 15.96
C ASN A 435 -24.41 23.10 16.87
N TYR A 436 -23.15 23.35 17.22
CA TYR A 436 -22.32 22.46 18.01
C TYR A 436 -21.56 23.21 19.10
N ARG A 437 -21.20 22.48 20.16
CA ARG A 437 -20.36 22.96 21.26
C ARG A 437 -19.10 22.12 21.35
N LEU A 438 -17.96 22.75 21.60
CA LEU A 438 -16.72 22.05 21.94
C LEU A 438 -16.90 21.38 23.32
N ILE A 439 -16.70 20.08 23.40
CA ILE A 439 -16.87 19.31 24.65
C ILE A 439 -15.56 18.73 25.18
N GLU A 440 -14.56 18.54 24.32
CA GLU A 440 -13.25 18.02 24.71
C GLU A 440 -12.18 18.42 23.70
N SER A 441 -10.95 18.57 24.17
CA SER A 441 -9.77 18.76 23.32
C SER A 441 -8.59 17.93 23.82
N ALA A 442 -7.74 17.49 22.90
CA ALA A 442 -6.54 16.75 23.26
C ALA A 442 -5.41 17.02 22.28
N ILE A 443 -4.18 17.10 22.79
CA ILE A 443 -2.98 17.14 21.97
C ILE A 443 -2.38 15.74 21.94
N GLN A 444 -2.08 15.26 20.73
CA GLN A 444 -1.39 13.99 20.55
C GLN A 444 -0.34 14.11 19.46
N LYS A 445 0.82 13.50 19.71
CA LYS A 445 1.86 13.33 18.71
C LYS A 445 1.45 12.29 17.67
N TYR A 446 1.46 12.67 16.41
CA TYR A 446 1.18 11.81 15.26
C TYR A 446 2.25 12.04 14.19
N GLU A 447 2.91 10.96 13.73
CA GLU A 447 4.00 11.02 12.73
C GLU A 447 5.13 12.02 13.06
N GLY A 448 5.41 12.23 14.35
CA GLY A 448 6.47 13.14 14.80
C GLY A 448 6.03 14.58 15.01
N VAL A 449 4.77 14.93 14.70
CA VAL A 449 4.20 16.26 14.82
C VAL A 449 3.07 16.22 15.87
N ASP A 450 3.03 17.21 16.76
CA ASP A 450 1.91 17.35 17.68
C ASP A 450 0.71 17.95 16.93
N ALA A 451 -0.46 17.34 17.11
CA ALA A 451 -1.72 17.82 16.55
C ALA A 451 -2.74 18.03 17.66
N CYS A 452 -3.52 19.10 17.55
CA CYS A 452 -4.67 19.36 18.40
C CYS A 452 -5.92 18.74 17.78
N TYR A 453 -6.62 17.93 18.58
CA TYR A 453 -7.87 17.28 18.23
C TYR A 453 -8.99 17.90 19.05
N LEU A 454 -10.04 18.34 18.37
CA LEU A 454 -11.21 18.96 18.97
C LEU A 454 -12.43 18.06 18.75
N LEU A 455 -13.19 17.81 19.81
CA LEU A 455 -14.45 17.07 19.76
C LEU A 455 -15.61 18.02 20.02
N PHE A 456 -16.44 18.19 18.99
CA PHE A 456 -17.67 18.97 19.07
C PHE A 456 -18.88 18.04 19.16
N GLU A 457 -19.86 18.42 19.99
CA GLU A 457 -21.14 17.73 20.12
C GLU A 457 -22.27 18.64 19.63
N ARG A 458 -23.22 18.08 18.89
CA ARG A 458 -24.41 18.80 18.40
C ARG A 458 -25.23 19.31 19.57
N ASN A 459 -25.60 20.59 19.52
CA ASN A 459 -26.53 21.20 20.46
C ASN A 459 -27.88 20.47 20.36
N ILE A 460 -28.40 20.00 21.49
CA ILE A 460 -29.76 19.45 21.53
C ILE A 460 -30.70 20.65 21.44
N SER A 461 -31.45 20.76 20.34
CA SER A 461 -32.57 21.69 20.25
C SER A 461 -33.54 21.39 21.41
N ARG A 462 -33.71 22.35 22.32
CA ARG A 462 -34.73 22.29 23.38
C ARG A 462 -36.13 22.27 22.81
#